data_AF-A0A839IWR8-F1
#
_entry.id   AF-A0A839IWR8-F1
#
_cell.length_a   1.000
_cell.length_b   1.000
_cell.length_c   1.000
_cell.angle_alpha   90.00
_cell.angle_beta   90.00
_cell.angle_gamma   90.00
#
_symmetry.space_group_name_H-M   'P 1'
#
loop_
_entity.id
_entity.type
_entity.pdbx_description
1 polymer ?
#
loop_
_entity_poly.entity_id
_entity_poly.type
_entity_poly.pdbx_seq_one_letter_code
_entity_poly.pdbx_strand_id
1 'polypeptide(L)' 'MKVTVSRKAHFNAAHRLYRKDWSFEKNDTIFGKCNNPNFHGHNYELIASVTGEIDPETGYVIDMKVLKDIIKSEVEVAFD' A
#
# COMPACT_ATOMS: atom_id res chain seq x y z
N MET A 1 -16.64 14.92 18.46
CA MET A 1 -16.87 13.48 18.21
C MET A 1 -15.87 13.07 17.16
N LYS A 2 -14.99 12.11 17.46
CA LYS A 2 -14.02 11.62 16.47
C LYS A 2 -14.63 10.53 15.61
N VAL A 3 -14.37 10.60 14.30
CA VAL A 3 -14.75 9.57 13.35
C VAL A 3 -13.55 9.20 12.47
N THR A 4 -13.61 8.02 11.87
CA THR A 4 -12.61 7.56 10.91
C THR A 4 -13.20 7.62 9.51
N VAL A 5 -12.48 8.26 8.59
CA VAL A 5 -12.77 8.22 7.16
C VAL A 5 -11.68 7.41 6.46
N SER A 6 -12.07 6.61 5.47
CA SER A 6 -11.14 5.74 4.74
C SER A 6 -11.28 5.96 3.25
N ARG A 7 -10.16 5.97 2.54
CA ARG A 7 -10.09 6.03 1.08
C ARG A 7 -9.40 4.79 0.54
N LYS A 8 -10.07 4.09 -0.36
CA LYS A 8 -9.52 2.96 -1.10
C LYS A 8 -8.82 3.42 -2.36
N ALA A 9 -7.66 2.82 -2.65
CA ALA A 9 -6.86 2.99 -3.85
C ALA A 9 -6.24 1.63 -4.24
N HIS A 10 -5.50 1.59 -5.35
CA HIS A 10 -4.78 0.40 -5.80
C HIS A 10 -3.51 0.78 -6.56
N PHE A 11 -2.57 -0.16 -6.64
CA PHE A 11 -1.39 -0.07 -7.50
C PHE A 11 -0.96 -1.47 -7.92
N ASN A 12 -0.26 -1.60 -9.05
CA ASN A 12 0.16 -2.87 -9.61
C ASN A 12 1.68 -2.97 -9.59
N ALA A 13 2.23 -3.94 -8.85
CA ALA A 13 3.68 -4.07 -8.73
C ALA A 13 4.14 -5.52 -8.83
N ALA A 14 5.32 -5.70 -9.43
CA ALA A 14 6.05 -6.96 -9.43
C ALA A 14 7.10 -6.99 -8.30
N HIS A 15 7.25 -8.14 -7.65
CA HIS A 15 8.24 -8.33 -6.61
C HIS A 15 8.75 -9.77 -6.53
N ARG A 16 9.84 -9.94 -5.77
CA ARG A 16 10.43 -11.22 -5.41
C ARG A 16 10.82 -11.17 -3.94
N LEU A 17 10.39 -12.17 -3.18
CA LEU A 17 10.86 -12.35 -1.81
C LEU A 17 12.21 -13.07 -1.86
N TYR A 18 13.28 -12.33 -1.57
CA TYR A 18 14.64 -12.86 -1.62
C TYR A 18 15.55 -12.14 -0.60
N ARG A 19 16.34 -12.93 0.11
CA ARG A 19 17.40 -12.47 1.00
C ARG A 19 18.76 -12.75 0.38
N LYS A 20 19.50 -11.66 0.09
CA LYS A 20 20.83 -11.69 -0.53
C LYS A 20 21.90 -12.37 0.32
N ASP A 21 21.68 -12.44 1.63
CA ASP A 21 22.59 -13.05 2.59
C ASP A 21 22.31 -14.55 2.82
N TRP A 22 21.35 -15.13 2.09
CA TRP A 22 20.99 -16.54 2.15
C TRP A 22 21.36 -17.27 0.85
N SER A 23 21.61 -18.58 0.96
CA SER A 23 21.73 -19.43 -0.23
C SER A 23 20.42 -19.48 -1.02
N PHE A 24 20.48 -19.89 -2.28
CA PHE A 24 19.30 -20.02 -3.10
C PHE A 24 18.32 -21.04 -2.53
N GLU A 25 18.81 -22.19 -2.08
CA GLU A 25 18.03 -23.30 -1.53
C GLU A 25 17.28 -22.87 -0.27
N LYS A 26 17.92 -22.07 0.59
CA LYS A 26 17.26 -21.52 1.77
C LYS A 26 16.15 -20.53 1.39
N ASN A 27 16.40 -19.65 0.42
CA ASN A 27 15.36 -18.75 -0.08
C ASN A 27 14.19 -19.53 -0.70
N ASP A 28 14.48 -20.56 -1.48
CA ASP A 28 13.46 -21.39 -2.12
C ASP A 28 12.64 -22.18 -1.10
N THR A 29 13.29 -22.74 -0.06
CA THR A 29 12.60 -23.43 1.04
C THR A 29 11.67 -22.52 1.82
N ILE A 30 12.07 -21.26 2.07
CA ILE A 30 11.31 -20.33 2.93
C ILE A 30 10.23 -19.57 2.13
N PHE A 31 10.56 -19.08 0.95
CA PHE A 31 9.67 -18.21 0.16
C PHE A 31 8.98 -18.95 -1.01
N GLY A 32 9.46 -20.14 -1.40
CA GLY A 32 8.85 -20.97 -2.44
C GLY A 32 8.59 -20.22 -3.73
N LYS A 33 7.35 -20.31 -4.23
CA LYS A 33 6.92 -19.63 -5.47
C LYS A 33 7.18 -18.12 -5.46
N CYS A 34 7.20 -17.47 -4.30
CA CYS A 34 7.47 -16.04 -4.18
C CYS A 34 8.95 -15.68 -4.38
N ASN A 35 9.87 -16.65 -4.35
CA ASN A 35 11.29 -16.52 -4.70
C ASN A 35 11.58 -16.77 -6.19
N ASN A 36 10.57 -16.81 -7.04
CA ASN A 36 10.78 -16.94 -8.49
C ASN A 36 11.82 -15.92 -8.99
N PRO A 37 12.94 -16.36 -9.62
CA PRO A 37 13.96 -15.46 -10.16
C PRO A 37 13.41 -14.44 -11.16
N ASN A 38 12.30 -14.78 -11.83
CA ASN A 38 11.61 -13.93 -12.78
C ASN A 38 10.45 -13.12 -12.16
N PHE A 39 10.44 -12.98 -10.83
CA PHE A 39 9.44 -12.23 -10.07
C PHE A 39 8.01 -12.81 -10.21
N HIS A 40 7.08 -12.17 -9.52
CA HIS A 40 5.63 -12.31 -9.70
C HIS A 40 4.97 -10.97 -9.35
N GLY A 41 3.71 -10.77 -9.69
CA GLY A 41 3.02 -9.49 -9.46
C GLY A 41 1.72 -9.62 -8.71
N HIS A 42 1.25 -8.49 -8.19
CA HIS A 42 -0.05 -8.35 -7.55
C HIS A 42 -0.70 -7.03 -7.95
N ASN A 43 -2.03 -7.04 -7.90
CA ASN A 43 -2.83 -5.83 -7.92
C ASN A 43 -3.15 -5.51 -6.45
N TYR A 44 -2.31 -4.66 -5.84
CA TYR A 44 -2.41 -4.35 -4.42
C TYR A 44 -3.58 -3.41 -4.17
N GLU A 45 -4.38 -3.72 -3.14
CA GLU A 45 -5.39 -2.78 -2.63
C GLU A 45 -4.85 -2.03 -1.42
N LEU A 46 -4.99 -0.70 -1.44
CA LEU A 46 -4.61 0.19 -0.35
C LEU A 46 -5.87 0.80 0.27
N ILE A 47 -5.98 0.78 1.59
CA ILE A 47 -7.02 1.51 2.34
C ILE A 47 -6.32 2.44 3.32
N ALA A 48 -6.27 3.72 3.00
CA ALA A 48 -5.74 4.75 3.89
C ALA A 48 -6.88 5.27 4.79
N SER A 49 -6.67 5.30 6.09
CA SER A 49 -7.67 5.73 7.06
C SER A 49 -7.15 6.89 7.91
N VAL A 50 -7.98 7.90 8.10
CA VAL A 50 -7.70 9.10 8.90
C VAL A 50 -8.78 9.24 9.96
N THR A 51 -8.36 9.34 11.22
CA THR A 51 -9.26 9.56 12.36
C THR A 51 -9.08 10.96 12.90
N GLY A 52 -10.16 11.71 13.04
CA GLY A 52 -10.12 13.08 13.54
C GLY A 52 -11.46 13.58 14.03
N GLU A 53 -11.46 14.77 14.62
CA GLU A 53 -12.71 15.49 14.92
C GLU A 53 -13.37 15.89 13.61
N ILE A 54 -14.70 15.96 13.63
CA ILE A 54 -15.47 16.52 12.52
C ILE A 54 -15.39 18.05 12.64
N ASP A 55 -14.87 18.69 11.60
CA ASP A 55 -14.93 20.13 11.46
C ASP A 55 -16.41 20.58 11.39
N PRO A 56 -16.89 21.47 12.29
CA PRO A 56 -18.31 21.78 12.41
C PRO A 56 -18.87 22.63 11.25
N GLU A 57 -18.01 23.26 10.46
CA GLU A 57 -18.43 24.10 9.32
C GLU A 57 -18.54 23.28 8.04
N THR A 58 -17.55 22.41 7.79
CA THR A 58 -17.44 21.61 6.57
C THR A 58 -17.99 20.19 6.71
N GLY A 59 -18.09 19.67 7.93
CA GLY A 59 -18.45 18.29 8.21
C GLY A 59 -17.34 17.28 7.90
N TYR A 60 -16.10 17.73 7.62
CA TYR A 60 -15.00 16.87 7.20
C TYR A 60 -14.08 16.51 8.36
N VAL A 61 -13.51 15.31 8.29
CA VAL A 61 -12.25 14.99 9.01
C VAL A 61 -11.05 15.44 8.18
N ILE A 62 -11.12 15.24 6.87
CA ILE A 62 -10.17 15.69 5.85
C ILE A 62 -10.90 15.75 4.51
N ASP A 63 -10.53 16.71 3.65
CA ASP A 63 -10.99 16.72 2.26
C ASP A 63 -10.52 15.44 1.53
N MET A 64 -11.46 14.71 0.92
CA MET A 64 -11.16 13.47 0.20
C MET A 64 -10.24 13.66 -1.01
N LYS A 65 -10.19 14.85 -1.61
CA LYS A 65 -9.23 15.21 -2.66
C LYS A 65 -7.81 15.34 -2.08
N VAL A 66 -7.66 15.97 -0.92
CA VAL A 66 -6.36 16.05 -0.25
C VAL A 66 -5.84 14.65 0.08
N LEU A 67 -6.68 13.77 0.64
CA LEU A 67 -6.29 12.39 0.91
C LEU A 67 -5.96 11.60 -0.37
N LYS A 68 -6.66 11.88 -1.48
CA LYS A 68 -6.31 11.32 -2.81
C LYS A 68 -4.91 11.74 -3.25
N ASP A 69 -4.62 13.03 -3.17
CA ASP A 69 -3.37 13.59 -3.66
C ASP A 69 -2.17 13.08 -2.84
N ILE A 70 -2.35 12.90 -1.52
CA ILE A 70 -1.35 12.24 -0.64
C ILE A 70 -1.14 10.78 -1.03
N ILE A 71 -2.21 9.99 -1.21
CA ILE A 71 -2.07 8.58 -1.64
C ILE A 71 -1.32 8.50 -2.97
N LYS A 72 -1.62 9.42 -3.89
CA LYS A 72 -0.96 9.47 -5.19
C LYS A 72 0.54 9.78 -5.05
N SER A 73 0.93 10.80 -4.29
CA SER A 73 2.34 11.19 -4.17
C SER A 73 3.18 10.18 -3.40
N GLU A 74 2.63 9.60 -2.33
CA GLU A 74 3.37 8.71 -1.43
C GLU A 74 3.33 7.25 -1.85
N VAL A 75 2.33 6.83 -2.63
CA VAL A 75 2.15 5.42 -2.99
C VAL A 75 2.06 5.23 -4.51
N GLU A 76 1.03 5.75 -5.16
CA GLU A 76 0.75 5.37 -6.56
C GLU A 76 1.89 5.77 -7.50
N VAL A 77 2.47 6.97 -7.35
CA VAL A 77 3.61 7.43 -8.17
C VAL A 77 4.87 6.58 -7.95
N ALA A 78 5.04 6.01 -6.76
CA ALA A 78 6.23 5.24 -6.41
C ALA A 78 6.12 3.76 -6.75
N PHE A 79 4.90 3.20 -6.77
CA PHE A 79 4.69 1.76 -6.79
C PHE A 79 3.78 1.22 -7.90
N ASP A 80 3.00 2.05 -8.62
CA ASP A 80 2.19 1.60 -9.77
C ASP A 80 2.98 1.55 -11.09
#